data_AF-A0A6P4IJ24-F1
#
_entry.id   AF-A0A6P4IJ24-F1
#
_cell.length_a   1.000
_cell.length_b   1.000
_cell.length_c   1.000
_cell.angle_alpha   90.00
_cell.angle_beta   90.00
_cell.angle_gamma   90.00
#
_symmetry.space_group_name_H-M   'P 1'
#
loop_
_entity.id
_entity.type
_entity.pdbx_description
1 polymer ?
#
loop_
_entity_poly.entity_id
_entity_poly.type
_entity_poly.pdbx_seq_one_letter_code
_entity_poly.pdbx_strand_id
1 'polypeptide(L)'
;MKGFDTRICALVACLLLASQASGYTMEQMCAQWSGTGYVGNPTNCRAWGYCQGQKLVGWGTCPDDYIFNSQKGICDYPYRTVCATSAVQTCTAATSPMYVADPSNCTQYGYCDGKGSISYGDCGVGGVYSASSRSCVWGPACPQSTICQFMLSDIYVGDPDNCGSWLSCNNGYGTPGTCGSGLTYNLVTGNCQKTNTCNGNTDSGSSNGQFTVGDTSSTICKDKTNGYEAAPALTGKSYRFVSDLTTCYGFYYCESATAVGVWNQCPTGTHFDPTIGKCVSPAAYACPYNRCGNVNSVFMTRLGTSCEGYTVCASGGIGSCPTKNPYYDEVYDICTATAPGFAICS
;
A
#
# COMPACT_ATOMS: atom_id res chain seq x y z
N MET A 1 -24.76 -0.64 71.16
CA MET A 1 -24.12 0.69 71.21
C MET A 1 -23.46 0.90 69.85
N LYS A 2 -24.05 1.75 68.99
CA LYS A 2 -23.45 3.00 68.46
C LYS A 2 -22.01 2.76 67.97
N GLY A 3 -21.67 2.69 66.68
CA GLY A 3 -22.10 3.51 65.55
C GLY A 3 -21.16 4.70 65.42
N PHE A 4 -20.32 4.73 64.37
CA PHE A 4 -20.06 5.92 63.57
C PHE A 4 -19.49 5.51 62.20
N ASP A 5 -20.31 5.81 61.21
CA ASP A 5 -20.08 5.85 59.77
C ASP A 5 -19.35 7.16 59.43
N THR A 6 -18.43 7.17 58.46
CA THR A 6 -18.49 8.05 57.28
C THR A 6 -17.20 7.98 56.44
N ARG A 7 -17.39 7.49 55.21
CA ARG A 7 -16.96 8.10 53.94
C ARG A 7 -15.49 8.53 53.77
N ILE A 8 -14.73 7.71 53.04
CA ILE A 8 -13.74 8.22 52.08
C ILE A 8 -13.93 7.46 50.77
N CYS A 9 -14.75 8.06 49.89
CA CYS A 9 -14.62 7.88 48.45
C CYS A 9 -13.39 8.65 47.99
N ALA A 10 -12.40 7.94 47.46
CA ALA A 10 -11.37 8.47 46.56
C ALA A 10 -11.15 7.33 45.54
N LEU A 11 -11.69 7.32 44.32
CA LEU A 11 -11.73 8.36 43.28
C LEU A 11 -10.37 9.01 43.03
N VAL A 12 -9.34 8.20 42.80
CA VAL A 12 -8.12 8.55 42.05
C VAL A 12 -7.55 7.23 41.52
N ALA A 13 -7.24 7.03 40.25
CA ALA A 13 -7.56 7.73 39.04
C ALA A 13 -7.55 6.62 37.97
N CYS A 14 -8.39 6.80 36.95
CA CYS A 14 -8.15 6.22 35.64
C CYS A 14 -6.65 6.38 35.31
N LEU A 15 -5.87 5.31 35.46
CA LEU A 15 -4.74 5.08 34.57
C LEU A 15 -5.36 4.69 33.23
N LEU A 16 -5.99 5.70 32.60
CA LEU A 16 -5.88 5.88 31.18
C LEU A 16 -4.37 5.92 30.93
N LEU A 17 -3.79 4.74 30.71
CA LEU A 17 -2.89 4.64 29.60
C LEU A 17 -3.76 5.05 28.41
N ALA A 18 -3.83 6.37 28.17
CA ALA A 18 -4.02 6.90 26.87
C ALA A 18 -2.87 6.31 26.07
N SER A 19 -3.08 5.10 25.54
CA SER A 19 -2.28 4.56 24.46
C SER A 19 -2.66 5.39 23.25
N GLN A 20 -2.11 6.61 23.23
CA GLN A 20 -1.80 7.45 22.10
C GLN A 20 -2.59 7.05 20.83
N ALA A 21 -3.90 7.31 20.83
CA ALA A 21 -4.64 7.33 19.58
C ALA A 21 -4.26 8.64 18.91
N SER A 22 -3.14 8.61 18.17
CA SER A 22 -2.85 9.61 17.13
C SER A 22 -3.90 9.44 16.03
N GLY A 23 -5.14 9.82 16.34
CA GLY A 23 -6.27 9.70 15.43
C GLY A 23 -6.35 10.95 14.57
N TYR A 24 -6.20 10.78 13.26
CA TYR A 24 -6.44 11.83 12.28
C TYR A 24 -7.94 12.17 12.20
N THR A 25 -8.30 13.40 11.86
CA THR A 25 -9.69 13.78 11.51
C THR A 25 -9.95 13.61 10.02
N MET A 26 -11.22 13.50 9.61
CA MET A 26 -11.56 13.40 8.18
C MET A 26 -11.19 14.68 7.42
N GLU A 27 -11.25 15.83 8.08
CA GLU A 27 -10.81 17.12 7.56
C GLU A 27 -9.29 17.14 7.31
N GLN A 28 -8.49 16.61 8.24
CA GLN A 28 -7.04 16.47 8.05
C GLN A 28 -6.73 15.50 6.90
N MET A 29 -7.46 14.39 6.78
CA MET A 29 -7.29 13.44 5.68
C MET A 29 -7.60 14.05 4.32
N CYS A 30 -8.71 14.78 4.20
CA CYS A 30 -9.04 15.49 2.96
C CYS A 30 -8.01 16.58 2.62
N ALA A 31 -7.48 17.29 3.63
CA ALA A 31 -6.46 18.32 3.40
C ALA A 31 -5.16 17.78 2.80
N GLN A 32 -4.81 16.52 3.10
CA GLN A 32 -3.60 15.85 2.60
C GLN A 32 -3.76 15.20 1.22
N TRP A 33 -4.99 15.07 0.70
CA TRP A 33 -5.25 14.35 -0.52
C TRP A 33 -5.64 15.30 -1.65
N SER A 34 -4.85 15.31 -2.73
CA SER A 34 -5.14 16.09 -3.94
C SER A 34 -6.33 15.53 -4.74
N GLY A 35 -6.73 14.29 -4.47
CA GLY A 35 -7.82 13.61 -5.16
C GLY A 35 -9.22 13.96 -4.64
N THR A 36 -10.19 13.16 -5.07
CA THR A 36 -11.60 13.29 -4.68
C THR A 36 -12.16 11.90 -4.47
N GLY A 37 -12.96 11.72 -3.42
CA GLY A 37 -13.56 10.42 -3.09
C GLY A 37 -13.81 10.25 -1.60
N TYR A 38 -14.15 9.03 -1.22
CA TYR A 38 -14.60 8.74 0.14
C TYR A 38 -13.45 8.31 1.07
N VAL A 39 -13.49 8.78 2.31
CA VAL A 39 -12.55 8.43 3.39
C VAL A 39 -13.33 7.90 4.59
N GLY A 40 -12.71 7.03 5.39
CA GLY A 40 -13.33 6.45 6.58
C GLY A 40 -13.27 7.38 7.78
N ASN A 41 -14.25 7.26 8.68
CA ASN A 41 -14.20 7.98 9.94
C ASN A 41 -13.34 7.21 10.98
N PRO A 42 -12.27 7.80 11.52
CA PRO A 42 -11.36 7.10 12.45
C PRO A 42 -11.97 6.75 13.81
N THR A 43 -13.18 7.25 14.11
CA THR A 43 -13.92 6.96 15.34
C THR A 43 -15.17 6.11 15.10
N ASN A 44 -15.54 5.85 13.84
CA ASN A 44 -16.75 5.11 13.49
C ASN A 44 -16.59 4.40 12.14
N CYS A 45 -16.38 3.08 12.16
CA CYS A 45 -16.17 2.29 10.93
C CYS A 45 -17.37 2.16 9.99
N ARG A 46 -18.55 2.65 10.35
CA ARG A 46 -19.69 2.77 9.44
C ARG A 46 -19.79 4.15 8.80
N ALA A 47 -19.12 5.14 9.40
CA ALA A 47 -19.16 6.51 8.92
C ALA A 47 -18.07 6.78 7.88
N TRP A 48 -18.42 7.65 6.94
CA TRP A 48 -17.58 8.05 5.82
C TRP A 48 -17.64 9.57 5.64
N GLY A 49 -16.58 10.12 5.06
CA GLY A 49 -16.50 11.49 4.55
C GLY A 49 -16.24 11.49 3.04
N TYR A 50 -16.58 12.56 2.34
CA TYR A 50 -16.29 12.77 0.93
C TYR A 50 -15.38 13.99 0.77
N CYS A 51 -14.16 13.75 0.30
CA CYS A 51 -13.15 14.76 0.04
C CYS A 51 -13.30 15.30 -1.39
N GLN A 52 -13.28 16.62 -1.55
CA GLN A 52 -13.20 17.28 -2.84
C GLN A 52 -12.45 18.60 -2.70
N GLY A 53 -11.46 18.84 -3.56
CA GLY A 53 -10.68 20.09 -3.52
C GLY A 53 -10.00 20.32 -2.16
N GLN A 54 -9.42 19.26 -1.59
CA GLN A 54 -8.79 19.22 -0.27
C GLN A 54 -9.70 19.57 0.93
N LYS A 55 -11.02 19.55 0.74
CA LYS A 55 -12.01 19.85 1.77
C LYS A 55 -12.93 18.65 1.98
N LEU A 56 -13.37 18.46 3.21
CA LEU A 56 -14.49 17.58 3.51
C LEU A 56 -15.77 18.30 3.08
N VAL A 57 -16.46 17.80 2.05
CA VAL A 57 -17.66 18.45 1.49
C VAL A 57 -18.95 17.66 1.70
N GLY A 58 -18.85 16.44 2.24
CA GLY A 58 -19.98 15.61 2.63
C GLY A 58 -19.57 14.52 3.62
N TRP A 59 -20.51 14.04 4.42
CA TRP A 59 -20.28 12.96 5.39
C TRP A 59 -21.58 12.20 5.67
N GLY A 60 -21.46 10.98 6.15
CA GLY A 60 -22.61 10.14 6.42
C GLY A 60 -22.25 8.83 7.10
N THR A 61 -23.21 7.91 7.12
CA THR A 61 -23.03 6.56 7.63
C THR A 61 -23.63 5.58 6.63
N CYS A 62 -23.00 4.41 6.49
CA CYS A 62 -23.49 3.34 5.63
C CYS A 62 -24.93 2.92 6.03
N PRO A 63 -25.79 2.55 5.07
CA PRO A 63 -27.13 2.07 5.37
C PRO A 63 -27.09 0.76 6.18
N ASP A 64 -28.20 0.49 6.89
CA ASP A 64 -28.43 -0.73 7.66
C ASP A 64 -27.28 -1.10 8.61
N ASP A 65 -26.66 -2.27 8.46
CA ASP A 65 -25.53 -2.75 9.26
C ASP A 65 -24.19 -2.77 8.48
N TYR A 66 -24.15 -2.23 7.25
CA TYR A 66 -22.95 -2.24 6.41
C TYR A 66 -21.79 -1.47 7.04
N ILE A 67 -20.57 -1.95 6.76
CA ILE A 67 -19.32 -1.35 7.22
C ILE A 67 -18.70 -0.58 6.06
N PHE A 68 -18.17 0.60 6.34
CA PHE A 68 -17.50 1.40 5.34
C PHE A 68 -16.09 0.85 5.08
N ASN A 69 -15.88 0.36 3.87
CA ASN A 69 -14.58 -0.07 3.39
C ASN A 69 -13.83 1.15 2.87
N SER A 70 -12.94 1.71 3.70
CA SER A 70 -12.19 2.93 3.37
C SER A 70 -11.32 2.74 2.14
N GLN A 71 -10.70 1.56 2.01
CA GLN A 71 -9.81 1.20 0.90
C GLN A 71 -10.54 1.15 -0.44
N LYS A 72 -11.84 0.82 -0.44
CA LYS A 72 -12.68 0.74 -1.65
C LYS A 72 -13.62 1.93 -1.82
N GLY A 73 -13.79 2.78 -0.80
CA GLY A 73 -14.73 3.89 -0.81
C GLY A 73 -16.21 3.48 -0.87
N ILE A 74 -16.57 2.29 -0.38
CA ILE A 74 -17.93 1.75 -0.45
C ILE A 74 -18.41 1.21 0.89
N CYS A 75 -19.72 1.15 1.06
CA CYS A 75 -20.35 0.36 2.11
C CYS A 75 -20.43 -1.10 1.66
N ASP A 76 -19.84 -2.02 2.42
CA ASP A 76 -19.79 -3.44 2.10
C ASP A 76 -20.21 -4.26 3.33
N TYR A 77 -20.53 -5.52 3.11
CA TYR A 77 -21.07 -6.37 4.16
C TYR A 77 -20.05 -6.57 5.28
N PRO A 78 -20.49 -6.60 6.55
CA PRO A 78 -19.61 -6.77 7.71
C PRO A 78 -18.74 -8.03 7.67
N TYR A 79 -19.27 -9.12 7.10
CA TYR A 79 -18.54 -10.39 6.99
C TYR A 79 -17.47 -10.38 5.86
N ARG A 80 -17.45 -9.34 5.02
CA ARG A 80 -16.46 -9.14 3.94
C ARG A 80 -15.53 -7.95 4.18
N THR A 81 -15.92 -7.01 5.03
CA THR A 81 -15.17 -5.77 5.32
C THR A 81 -14.89 -5.65 6.80
N VAL A 82 -13.60 -5.58 7.13
CA VAL A 82 -13.12 -5.40 8.51
C VAL A 82 -13.39 -3.97 8.94
N CYS A 83 -14.00 -3.81 10.11
CA CYS A 83 -14.19 -2.52 10.76
C CYS A 83 -12.81 -1.98 11.16
N ALA A 84 -12.35 -0.95 10.44
CA ALA A 84 -11.02 -0.36 10.64
C ALA A 84 -10.81 0.19 12.06
N THR A 85 -11.89 0.45 12.81
CA THR A 85 -11.85 1.01 14.17
C THR A 85 -12.13 -0.02 15.26
N SER A 86 -12.53 -1.26 14.93
CA SER A 86 -12.81 -2.31 15.93
C SER A 86 -12.76 -3.74 15.39
N ALA A 87 -11.79 -4.53 15.85
CA ALA A 87 -11.74 -5.97 15.62
C ALA A 87 -12.95 -6.71 16.24
N VAL A 88 -13.40 -6.26 17.42
CA VAL A 88 -14.54 -6.85 18.13
C VAL A 88 -15.82 -6.72 17.31
N GLN A 89 -16.13 -5.51 16.81
CA GLN A 89 -17.31 -5.31 15.97
C GLN A 89 -17.24 -6.16 14.68
N THR A 90 -16.04 -6.33 14.12
CA THR A 90 -15.85 -7.23 12.97
C THR A 90 -16.20 -8.67 13.33
N CYS A 91 -15.67 -9.20 14.44
CA CYS A 91 -15.93 -10.59 14.83
C CYS A 91 -17.37 -10.85 15.27
N THR A 92 -18.05 -9.87 15.88
CA THR A 92 -19.49 -9.96 16.19
C THR A 92 -20.33 -10.16 14.93
N ALA A 93 -19.93 -9.56 13.80
CA ALA A 93 -20.65 -9.65 12.53
C ALA A 93 -20.13 -10.74 11.58
N ALA A 94 -19.03 -11.43 11.93
CA ALA A 94 -18.46 -12.50 11.12
C ALA A 94 -19.36 -13.74 11.15
N THR A 95 -19.73 -14.26 9.98
CA THR A 95 -20.57 -15.46 9.83
C THR A 95 -19.76 -16.74 9.55
N SER A 96 -18.44 -16.63 9.52
CA SER A 96 -17.50 -17.73 9.36
C SER A 96 -16.17 -17.40 10.04
N PRO A 97 -15.35 -18.40 10.39
CA PRO A 97 -14.04 -18.13 10.96
C PRO A 97 -13.16 -17.26 10.06
N MET A 98 -12.51 -16.25 10.64
CA MET A 98 -11.63 -15.34 9.93
C MET A 98 -10.62 -14.70 10.87
N TYR A 99 -9.56 -14.12 10.30
CA TYR A 99 -8.60 -13.34 11.06
C TYR A 99 -8.71 -11.85 10.70
N VAL A 100 -8.58 -10.98 11.70
CA VAL A 100 -8.73 -9.52 11.61
C VAL A 100 -7.55 -8.82 12.28
N ALA A 101 -7.19 -7.64 11.79
CA ALA A 101 -6.18 -6.82 12.45
C ALA A 101 -6.75 -6.24 13.74
N ASP A 102 -5.92 -6.13 14.78
CA ASP A 102 -6.27 -5.35 15.99
C ASP A 102 -5.96 -3.87 15.74
N PRO A 103 -6.96 -2.97 15.64
CA PRO A 103 -6.80 -1.53 15.38
C PRO A 103 -5.98 -0.75 16.40
N SER A 104 -5.64 -1.36 17.54
CA SER A 104 -4.86 -0.75 18.62
C SER A 104 -3.46 -1.34 18.77
N ASN A 105 -3.20 -2.49 18.12
CA ASN A 105 -1.92 -3.17 18.20
C ASN A 105 -1.65 -3.98 16.92
N CYS A 106 -0.92 -3.40 15.99
CA CYS A 106 -0.58 -4.09 14.75
C CYS A 106 0.37 -5.27 14.91
N THR A 107 0.98 -5.56 16.07
CA THR A 107 1.71 -6.82 16.27
C THR A 107 0.78 -7.97 16.65
N GLN A 108 -0.51 -7.71 16.84
CA GLN A 108 -1.52 -8.69 17.21
C GLN A 108 -2.61 -8.83 16.16
N TYR A 109 -3.34 -9.95 16.25
CA TYR A 109 -4.46 -10.26 15.40
C TYR A 109 -5.59 -10.92 16.16
N GLY A 110 -6.81 -10.66 15.73
CA GLY A 110 -8.00 -11.35 16.21
C GLY A 110 -8.35 -12.54 15.34
N TYR A 111 -8.62 -13.69 15.93
CA TYR A 111 -9.32 -14.80 15.32
C TYR A 111 -10.80 -14.74 15.72
N CYS A 112 -11.67 -14.52 14.73
CA CYS A 112 -13.11 -14.63 14.86
C CYS A 112 -13.52 -16.09 14.66
N ASP A 113 -14.41 -16.61 15.51
CA ASP A 113 -14.95 -17.98 15.40
C ASP A 113 -16.14 -18.11 14.43
N GLY A 114 -16.64 -16.99 13.89
CA GLY A 114 -17.83 -16.92 13.06
C GLY A 114 -19.16 -17.03 13.82
N LYS A 115 -19.12 -17.00 15.15
CA LYS A 115 -20.27 -17.04 16.07
C LYS A 115 -20.33 -15.83 17.00
N GLY A 116 -19.51 -14.81 16.71
CA GLY A 116 -19.45 -13.56 17.44
C GLY A 116 -18.31 -13.44 18.45
N SER A 117 -17.49 -14.48 18.63
CA SER A 117 -16.37 -14.47 19.59
C SER A 117 -15.05 -14.12 18.89
N ILE A 118 -14.16 -13.48 19.64
CA ILE A 118 -12.79 -13.16 19.23
C ILE A 118 -11.79 -13.74 20.23
N SER A 119 -10.68 -14.25 19.72
CA SER A 119 -9.49 -14.60 20.50
C SER A 119 -8.28 -13.93 19.85
N TYR A 120 -7.27 -13.53 20.64
CA TYR A 120 -6.12 -12.82 20.11
C TYR A 120 -4.89 -13.71 20.01
N GLY A 121 -4.13 -13.51 18.94
CA GLY A 121 -2.79 -14.04 18.74
C GLY A 121 -1.79 -12.91 18.49
N ASP A 122 -0.50 -13.22 18.60
CA ASP A 122 0.61 -12.28 18.42
C ASP A 122 1.49 -12.73 17.26
N CYS A 123 2.02 -11.76 16.50
CA CYS A 123 2.88 -11.98 15.34
C CYS A 123 4.35 -12.20 15.68
N GLY A 124 4.72 -12.17 16.97
CA GLY A 124 6.08 -12.27 17.46
C GLY A 124 6.84 -10.95 17.33
N VAL A 125 8.03 -10.91 17.97
CA VAL A 125 8.91 -9.73 17.95
C VAL A 125 9.25 -9.36 16.52
N GLY A 126 8.87 -8.16 16.06
CA GLY A 126 9.15 -7.64 14.71
C GLY A 126 8.13 -8.00 13.62
N GLY A 127 7.10 -8.78 13.97
CA GLY A 127 5.98 -9.10 13.10
C GLY A 127 4.82 -8.12 13.28
N VAL A 128 4.15 -7.77 12.19
CA VAL A 128 2.88 -7.03 12.19
C VAL A 128 1.80 -7.82 11.45
N TYR A 129 0.56 -7.74 11.89
CA TYR A 129 -0.56 -8.42 11.25
C TYR A 129 -1.13 -7.57 10.11
N SER A 130 -1.28 -8.23 8.97
CA SER A 130 -1.81 -7.64 7.78
C SER A 130 -3.27 -7.97 7.54
N ALA A 131 -4.14 -6.96 7.59
CA ALA A 131 -5.57 -7.13 7.33
C ALA A 131 -5.85 -7.54 5.88
N SER A 132 -5.02 -7.12 4.94
CA SER A 132 -5.17 -7.43 3.51
C SER A 132 -4.81 -8.88 3.21
N SER A 133 -3.66 -9.35 3.71
CA SER A 133 -3.21 -10.74 3.52
C SER A 133 -3.71 -11.71 4.58
N ARG A 134 -4.36 -11.19 5.63
CA ARG A 134 -4.89 -11.94 6.79
C ARG A 134 -3.85 -12.81 7.48
N SER A 135 -2.64 -12.26 7.65
CA SER A 135 -1.49 -13.01 8.14
C SER A 135 -0.50 -12.08 8.84
N CYS A 136 0.34 -12.66 9.70
CA CYS A 136 1.51 -11.97 10.22
C CYS A 136 2.57 -11.83 9.13
N VAL A 137 3.06 -10.61 8.95
CA VAL A 137 4.12 -10.26 8.02
C VAL A 137 5.26 -9.60 8.78
N TRP A 138 6.49 -9.83 8.34
CA TRP A 138 7.66 -9.14 8.87
C TRP A 138 7.73 -7.75 8.22
N GLY A 139 7.57 -6.69 9.00
CA GLY A 139 7.45 -5.34 8.44
C GLY A 139 7.86 -4.25 9.44
N PRO A 140 8.56 -3.19 8.99
CA PRO A 140 8.99 -2.11 9.88
C PRO A 140 7.89 -1.08 10.19
N ALA A 141 6.73 -1.15 9.52
CA ALA A 141 5.69 -0.12 9.58
C ALA A 141 4.31 -0.70 9.93
N CYS A 142 3.68 -0.09 10.93
CA CYS A 142 2.36 -0.42 11.41
C CYS A 142 1.30 0.20 10.48
N PRO A 143 0.36 -0.56 9.86
CA PRO A 143 -0.68 0.04 9.01
C PRO A 143 -1.49 1.13 9.75
N GLN A 144 -1.64 0.97 11.08
CA GLN A 144 -2.39 1.87 11.96
C GLN A 144 -1.63 3.13 12.36
N SER A 145 -0.36 3.27 11.97
CA SER A 145 0.43 4.46 12.29
C SER A 145 0.32 5.57 11.24
N THR A 146 -0.57 5.47 10.26
CA THR A 146 -0.68 6.43 9.15
C THR A 146 -2.15 6.71 8.76
N ILE A 147 -2.40 7.85 8.10
CA ILE A 147 -3.74 8.18 7.58
C ILE A 147 -4.31 7.11 6.62
N CYS A 148 -3.44 6.33 5.98
CA CYS A 148 -3.81 5.37 4.94
C CYS A 148 -4.79 4.29 5.37
N GLN A 149 -4.88 3.97 6.67
CA GLN A 149 -5.88 3.07 7.24
C GLN A 149 -7.32 3.50 6.92
N PHE A 150 -7.54 4.81 6.76
CA PHE A 150 -8.85 5.40 6.54
C PHE A 150 -8.97 6.06 5.17
N MET A 151 -7.93 5.98 4.35
CA MET A 151 -7.96 6.47 2.98
C MET A 151 -8.35 5.36 2.00
N LEU A 152 -8.78 5.78 0.81
CA LEU A 152 -8.81 4.92 -0.36
C LEU A 152 -7.44 4.27 -0.57
N SER A 153 -7.48 3.04 -1.07
CA SER A 153 -6.26 2.40 -1.54
C SER A 153 -5.77 3.10 -2.80
N ASP A 154 -4.48 2.95 -3.06
CA ASP A 154 -3.79 3.36 -4.28
C ASP A 154 -3.82 4.88 -4.51
N ILE A 155 -3.68 5.64 -3.43
CA ILE A 155 -3.57 7.11 -3.48
C ILE A 155 -2.27 7.59 -2.84
N TYR A 156 -1.87 8.79 -3.19
CA TYR A 156 -0.82 9.53 -2.47
C TYR A 156 -1.45 10.65 -1.66
N VAL A 157 -0.93 10.83 -0.46
CA VAL A 157 -1.34 11.86 0.47
C VAL A 157 -0.10 12.54 1.01
N GLY A 158 -0.21 13.80 1.39
CA GLY A 158 0.86 14.47 2.10
C GLY A 158 1.14 13.82 3.44
N ASP A 159 2.38 13.95 3.89
CA ASP A 159 2.71 13.73 5.30
C ASP A 159 2.26 14.96 6.10
N PRO A 160 1.27 14.84 7.03
CA PRO A 160 0.82 15.96 7.85
C PRO A 160 1.92 16.61 8.68
N ASP A 161 2.98 15.87 8.98
CA ASP A 161 4.04 16.27 9.90
C ASP A 161 5.33 16.70 9.16
N ASN A 162 5.41 16.46 7.83
CA ASN A 162 6.60 16.79 7.02
C ASN A 162 6.25 17.25 5.59
N CYS A 163 6.33 18.57 5.38
CA CYS A 163 6.10 19.29 4.12
C CYS A 163 6.95 18.84 2.90
N GLY A 164 8.08 18.17 3.15
CA GLY A 164 8.93 17.57 2.12
C GLY A 164 8.57 16.12 1.81
N SER A 165 7.51 15.57 2.41
CA SER A 165 7.23 14.13 2.44
C SER A 165 5.78 13.81 2.10
N TRP A 166 5.55 12.57 1.72
CA TRP A 166 4.26 12.03 1.30
C TRP A 166 4.14 10.57 1.74
N LEU A 167 2.90 10.07 1.77
CA LEU A 167 2.59 8.67 2.03
C LEU A 167 1.88 8.08 0.81
N SER A 168 2.31 6.90 0.38
CA SER A 168 1.53 6.08 -0.54
C SER A 168 0.62 5.17 0.27
N CYS A 169 -0.67 5.36 0.13
CA CYS A 169 -1.70 4.59 0.81
C CYS A 169 -2.09 3.39 -0.03
N ASN A 170 -1.80 2.18 0.44
CA ASN A 170 -2.20 0.95 -0.25
C ASN A 170 -2.82 0.00 0.77
N ASN A 171 -4.10 -0.33 0.57
CA ASN A 171 -4.84 -1.25 1.43
C ASN A 171 -4.72 -0.96 2.94
N GLY A 172 -4.69 0.32 3.32
CA GLY A 172 -4.54 0.73 4.72
C GLY A 172 -3.10 1.06 5.15
N TYR A 173 -2.09 0.69 4.37
CA TYR A 173 -0.69 0.93 4.69
C TYR A 173 -0.18 2.21 4.10
N GLY A 174 0.45 3.06 4.92
CA GLY A 174 1.18 4.23 4.46
C GLY A 174 2.67 3.96 4.35
N THR A 175 3.19 4.00 3.12
CA THR A 175 4.63 3.97 2.88
C THR A 175 5.15 5.39 2.75
N PRO A 176 6.07 5.85 3.62
CA PRO A 176 6.62 7.20 3.55
C PRO A 176 7.58 7.38 2.37
N GLY A 177 7.55 8.56 1.77
CA GLY A 177 8.48 9.03 0.74
C GLY A 177 8.83 10.50 0.92
N THR A 178 9.99 10.92 0.43
CA THR A 178 10.48 12.31 0.52
C THR A 178 10.71 12.90 -0.86
N CYS A 179 10.40 14.17 -1.04
CA CYS A 179 10.73 14.96 -2.22
C CYS A 179 12.24 15.24 -2.30
N GLY A 180 12.75 15.38 -3.52
CA GLY A 180 14.16 15.68 -3.78
C GLY A 180 14.61 17.04 -3.23
N SER A 181 15.93 17.26 -3.17
CA SER A 181 16.53 18.48 -2.59
C SER A 181 15.95 19.77 -3.19
N GLY A 182 15.41 20.63 -2.33
CA GLY A 182 14.77 21.89 -2.72
C GLY A 182 13.35 21.76 -3.30
N LEU A 183 12.70 20.60 -3.16
CA LEU A 183 11.31 20.34 -3.55
C LEU A 183 10.44 20.07 -2.31
N THR A 184 9.16 20.43 -2.39
CA THR A 184 8.13 20.17 -1.37
C THR A 184 6.97 19.39 -1.99
N TYR A 185 6.29 18.54 -1.21
CA TYR A 185 5.12 17.80 -1.70
C TYR A 185 3.92 18.75 -1.78
N ASN A 186 3.48 19.06 -2.98
CA ASN A 186 2.36 19.97 -3.22
C ASN A 186 1.04 19.20 -3.05
N LEU A 187 0.28 19.56 -2.01
CA LEU A 187 -0.95 18.88 -1.63
C LEU A 187 -2.12 19.12 -2.60
N VAL A 188 -2.05 20.19 -3.40
CA VAL A 188 -3.06 20.51 -4.42
C VAL A 188 -2.86 19.63 -5.66
N THR A 189 -1.60 19.39 -6.05
CA THR A 189 -1.27 18.63 -7.27
C THR A 189 -0.92 17.16 -6.99
N GLY A 190 -0.55 16.81 -5.75
CA GLY A 190 -0.05 15.49 -5.36
C GLY A 190 1.38 15.19 -5.81
N ASN A 191 2.19 16.22 -6.11
CA ASN A 191 3.53 16.08 -6.72
C ASN A 191 4.62 16.86 -5.97
N CYS A 192 5.87 16.43 -6.07
CA CYS A 192 7.03 17.17 -5.55
C CYS A 192 7.43 18.35 -6.46
N GLN A 193 7.39 19.58 -5.96
CA GLN A 193 7.60 20.80 -6.75
C GLN A 193 8.37 21.89 -5.96
N LYS A 194 8.99 22.86 -6.67
CA LYS A 194 9.77 23.95 -6.05
C LYS A 194 8.91 25.02 -5.35
N THR A 195 7.74 25.32 -5.90
CA THR A 195 6.79 26.28 -5.36
C THR A 195 5.77 25.54 -4.50
N ASN A 196 5.64 26.00 -3.27
CA ASN A 196 4.95 25.26 -2.23
C ASN A 196 3.50 25.73 -2.03
N THR A 197 2.58 24.78 -1.86
CA THR A 197 1.37 24.93 -1.04
C THR A 197 1.25 23.72 -0.09
N CYS A 198 2.16 23.63 0.88
CA CYS A 198 2.10 22.72 2.03
C CYS A 198 1.04 23.16 3.05
N ASN A 199 0.31 24.23 2.72
CA ASN A 199 -0.96 24.52 3.35
C ASN A 199 -2.04 23.83 2.53
N GLY A 200 -2.64 22.79 3.09
CA GLY A 200 -3.89 22.19 2.60
C GLY A 200 -5.06 23.17 2.74
N ASN A 201 -4.98 24.31 2.04
CA ASN A 201 -6.07 25.26 1.91
C ASN A 201 -5.93 26.09 0.61
N THR A 202 -6.92 25.90 -0.27
CA THR A 202 -7.49 26.80 -1.32
C THR A 202 -6.79 27.00 -2.67
N ASP A 203 -7.46 26.43 -3.71
CA ASP A 203 -7.87 26.98 -5.02
C ASP A 203 -7.05 26.73 -6.34
N SER A 204 -7.69 25.97 -7.27
CA SER A 204 -7.67 26.02 -8.77
C SER A 204 -6.66 25.21 -9.66
N GLY A 205 -7.12 24.07 -10.26
CA GLY A 205 -7.04 23.75 -11.72
C GLY A 205 -5.95 22.83 -12.38
N SER A 206 -6.32 21.57 -12.74
CA SER A 206 -6.02 20.76 -13.98
C SER A 206 -4.75 19.83 -14.21
N SER A 207 -4.97 18.49 -14.14
CA SER A 207 -4.71 17.32 -15.09
C SER A 207 -3.37 16.53 -15.34
N ASN A 208 -3.43 15.18 -15.12
CA ASN A 208 -2.80 13.92 -15.73
C ASN A 208 -1.37 13.38 -15.38
N GLY A 209 -1.06 12.06 -15.15
CA GLY A 209 -1.80 10.75 -15.10
C GLY A 209 -0.92 9.47 -14.84
N GLN A 210 -1.47 8.36 -14.28
CA GLN A 210 -0.83 7.04 -13.96
C GLN A 210 -1.80 5.85 -14.27
N PHE A 211 -1.31 4.69 -14.75
CA PHE A 211 -2.12 3.53 -15.23
C PHE A 211 -2.72 2.63 -14.11
N THR A 212 -3.88 2.02 -14.35
CA THR A 212 -4.64 1.10 -13.46
C THR A 212 -4.95 -0.28 -14.08
N VAL A 213 -5.11 -1.34 -13.26
CA VAL A 213 -5.54 -2.68 -13.74
C VAL A 213 -6.87 -2.58 -14.48
N GLY A 214 -6.91 -3.15 -15.69
CA GLY A 214 -8.06 -3.04 -16.58
C GLY A 214 -7.96 -1.89 -17.58
N ASP A 215 -6.94 -1.01 -17.48
CA ASP A 215 -6.70 0.03 -18.46
C ASP A 215 -6.54 -0.58 -19.84
N THR A 216 -7.27 -0.03 -20.79
CA THR A 216 -7.29 -0.56 -22.14
C THR A 216 -6.35 0.21 -23.04
N SER A 217 -5.59 -0.51 -23.85
CA SER A 217 -4.81 0.06 -24.94
C SER A 217 -5.28 -0.51 -26.27
N SER A 218 -5.82 0.35 -27.13
CA SER A 218 -6.30 -0.03 -28.46
C SER A 218 -5.17 -0.26 -29.48
N THR A 219 -3.94 0.05 -29.10
CA THR A 219 -2.74 0.04 -29.96
C THR A 219 -1.72 -1.02 -29.57
N ILE A 220 -1.55 -1.35 -28.29
CA ILE A 220 -0.43 -2.20 -27.82
C ILE A 220 -0.42 -3.60 -28.45
N CYS A 221 -1.58 -4.25 -28.62
CA CYS A 221 -1.63 -5.60 -29.20
C CYS A 221 -1.30 -5.62 -30.70
N LYS A 222 -1.53 -4.50 -31.40
CA LYS A 222 -1.26 -4.32 -32.84
C LYS A 222 0.19 -3.94 -33.11
N ASP A 223 0.93 -3.55 -32.09
CA ASP A 223 2.32 -3.14 -32.24
C ASP A 223 3.15 -4.30 -32.82
N LYS A 224 3.92 -4.02 -33.86
CA LYS A 224 4.68 -5.05 -34.58
C LYS A 224 5.99 -5.42 -33.88
N THR A 225 6.50 -4.54 -33.03
CA THR A 225 7.80 -4.68 -32.37
C THR A 225 7.65 -5.24 -30.97
N ASN A 226 6.61 -4.82 -30.25
CA ASN A 226 6.39 -5.17 -28.86
C ASN A 226 5.01 -5.79 -28.61
N GLY A 227 4.12 -5.85 -29.61
CA GLY A 227 2.73 -6.31 -29.44
C GLY A 227 2.55 -7.82 -29.53
N TYR A 228 1.32 -8.25 -29.81
CA TYR A 228 0.90 -9.66 -29.74
C TYR A 228 1.84 -10.58 -30.54
N GLU A 229 2.15 -10.24 -31.79
CA GLU A 229 2.96 -11.13 -32.63
C GLU A 229 4.42 -11.26 -32.18
N ALA A 230 4.95 -10.26 -31.47
CA ALA A 230 6.31 -10.27 -30.92
C ALA A 230 6.39 -10.99 -29.56
N ALA A 231 5.28 -11.09 -28.83
CA ALA A 231 5.21 -11.79 -27.55
C ALA A 231 5.28 -13.32 -27.72
N PRO A 232 5.83 -14.06 -26.74
CA PRO A 232 5.95 -15.52 -26.82
C PRO A 232 4.59 -16.22 -26.81
N ALA A 233 4.49 -17.32 -27.57
CA ALA A 233 3.31 -18.17 -27.57
C ALA A 233 3.24 -19.00 -26.28
N LEU A 234 2.04 -19.12 -25.71
CA LEU A 234 1.78 -19.88 -24.49
C LEU A 234 1.19 -21.25 -24.82
N THR A 235 1.72 -22.32 -24.24
CA THR A 235 1.29 -23.70 -24.54
C THR A 235 -0.20 -23.90 -24.26
N GLY A 236 -0.96 -24.25 -25.30
CA GLY A 236 -2.39 -24.51 -25.20
C GLY A 236 -3.25 -23.27 -24.97
N LYS A 237 -2.73 -22.05 -25.19
CA LYS A 237 -3.47 -20.79 -25.08
C LYS A 237 -3.42 -20.02 -26.39
N SER A 238 -4.53 -19.36 -26.72
CA SER A 238 -4.68 -18.52 -27.91
C SER A 238 -4.35 -17.05 -27.67
N TYR A 239 -4.11 -16.64 -26.43
CA TYR A 239 -3.76 -15.27 -26.05
C TYR A 239 -2.27 -15.14 -25.73
N ARG A 240 -1.77 -13.90 -25.69
CA ARG A 240 -0.39 -13.59 -25.31
C ARG A 240 -0.33 -12.43 -24.32
N PHE A 241 0.79 -12.34 -23.61
CA PHE A 241 1.08 -11.24 -22.69
C PHE A 241 2.20 -10.37 -23.25
N VAL A 242 1.98 -9.07 -23.24
CA VAL A 242 2.83 -8.05 -23.85
C VAL A 242 3.33 -7.10 -22.77
N SER A 243 4.62 -6.76 -22.74
CA SER A 243 5.13 -5.78 -21.77
C SER A 243 4.42 -4.44 -21.89
N ASP A 244 4.21 -3.76 -20.75
CA ASP A 244 3.67 -2.39 -20.74
C ASP A 244 4.71 -1.31 -21.10
N LEU A 245 5.97 -1.71 -21.30
CA LEU A 245 7.12 -0.88 -21.64
C LEU A 245 7.38 0.30 -20.69
N THR A 246 6.80 0.27 -19.50
CA THR A 246 6.80 1.38 -18.55
C THR A 246 7.25 0.92 -17.16
N THR A 247 6.86 -0.30 -16.78
CA THR A 247 7.12 -0.86 -15.46
C THR A 247 7.78 -2.23 -15.58
N CYS A 248 8.42 -2.69 -14.49
CA CYS A 248 9.00 -4.04 -14.45
C CYS A 248 7.96 -5.15 -14.28
N TYR A 249 6.69 -4.82 -14.10
CA TYR A 249 5.69 -5.75 -13.59
C TYR A 249 4.39 -5.72 -14.39
N GLY A 250 4.10 -4.64 -15.10
CA GLY A 250 2.90 -4.49 -15.89
C GLY A 250 3.01 -5.14 -17.26
N PHE A 251 1.90 -5.71 -17.71
CA PHE A 251 1.76 -6.33 -19.02
C PHE A 251 0.32 -6.24 -19.51
N TYR A 252 0.12 -6.23 -20.81
CA TYR A 252 -1.18 -6.31 -21.44
C TYR A 252 -1.53 -7.76 -21.78
N TYR A 253 -2.75 -8.16 -21.44
CA TYR A 253 -3.39 -9.32 -22.05
C TYR A 253 -3.88 -8.95 -23.44
N CYS A 254 -3.48 -9.74 -24.44
CA CYS A 254 -3.91 -9.58 -25.81
C CYS A 254 -4.51 -10.90 -26.30
N GLU A 255 -5.81 -10.90 -26.60
CA GLU A 255 -6.51 -12.08 -27.15
C GLU A 255 -6.07 -12.38 -28.58
N SER A 256 -5.75 -11.35 -29.36
CA SER A 256 -5.23 -11.45 -30.73
C SER A 256 -4.47 -10.18 -31.12
N ALA A 257 -3.82 -10.18 -32.28
CA ALA A 257 -3.10 -9.02 -32.81
C ALA A 257 -3.99 -7.79 -33.10
N THR A 258 -5.30 -7.96 -33.22
CA THR A 258 -6.25 -6.85 -33.49
C THR A 258 -7.10 -6.48 -32.28
N ALA A 259 -7.02 -7.26 -31.19
CA ALA A 259 -7.76 -7.04 -29.97
C ALA A 259 -7.33 -5.76 -29.24
N VAL A 260 -8.20 -5.30 -28.34
CA VAL A 260 -7.86 -4.27 -27.36
C VAL A 260 -7.06 -4.93 -26.24
N GLY A 261 -5.89 -4.40 -25.94
CA GLY A 261 -5.06 -4.89 -24.84
C GLY A 261 -5.62 -4.45 -23.50
N VAL A 262 -5.59 -5.33 -22.52
CA VAL A 262 -6.04 -5.04 -21.15
C VAL A 262 -4.85 -5.12 -20.21
N TRP A 263 -4.49 -3.98 -19.61
CA TRP A 263 -3.34 -3.88 -18.70
C TRP A 263 -3.61 -4.66 -17.42
N ASN A 264 -2.63 -5.43 -17.00
CA ASN A 264 -2.55 -6.18 -15.77
C ASN A 264 -1.15 -6.03 -15.18
N GLN A 265 -0.97 -6.53 -13.97
CA GLN A 265 0.32 -6.53 -13.31
C GLN A 265 0.67 -7.90 -12.75
N CYS A 266 1.97 -8.16 -12.70
CA CYS A 266 2.54 -9.31 -12.03
C CYS A 266 2.27 -9.26 -10.52
N PRO A 267 2.11 -10.42 -9.87
CA PRO A 267 2.01 -10.48 -8.41
C PRO A 267 3.16 -9.73 -7.74
N THR A 268 2.89 -9.07 -6.63
CA THR A 268 3.91 -8.38 -5.84
C THR A 268 5.08 -9.33 -5.52
N GLY A 269 6.30 -8.86 -5.74
CA GLY A 269 7.53 -9.63 -5.61
C GLY A 269 8.04 -10.23 -6.93
N THR A 270 7.34 -10.03 -8.07
CA THR A 270 7.74 -10.58 -9.37
C THR A 270 7.80 -9.51 -10.46
N HIS A 271 8.64 -9.75 -11.46
CA HIS A 271 8.75 -8.93 -12.67
C HIS A 271 8.20 -9.68 -13.87
N PHE A 272 7.59 -8.96 -14.81
CA PHE A 272 7.14 -9.54 -16.05
C PHE A 272 8.35 -9.77 -16.96
N ASP A 273 8.60 -11.03 -17.30
CA ASP A 273 9.57 -11.41 -18.31
C ASP A 273 8.86 -11.52 -19.66
N PRO A 274 9.03 -10.53 -20.56
CA PRO A 274 8.40 -10.56 -21.88
C PRO A 274 8.96 -11.65 -22.79
N THR A 275 10.11 -12.26 -22.47
CA THR A 275 10.72 -13.30 -23.32
C THR A 275 10.01 -14.63 -23.20
N ILE A 276 9.42 -14.91 -22.03
CA ILE A 276 8.65 -16.14 -21.77
C ILE A 276 7.19 -15.87 -21.43
N GLY A 277 6.78 -14.60 -21.36
CA GLY A 277 5.40 -14.18 -21.12
C GLY A 277 4.91 -14.57 -19.73
N LYS A 278 5.78 -14.50 -18.73
CA LYS A 278 5.48 -14.92 -17.35
C LYS A 278 6.07 -13.96 -16.34
N CYS A 279 5.44 -13.91 -15.17
CA CYS A 279 6.01 -13.26 -14.01
C CYS A 279 7.08 -14.15 -13.38
N VAL A 280 8.28 -13.63 -13.19
CA VAL A 280 9.44 -14.34 -12.65
C VAL A 280 10.06 -13.58 -11.47
N SER A 281 10.97 -14.23 -10.75
CA SER A 281 11.78 -13.55 -9.74
C SER A 281 12.56 -12.39 -10.38
N PRO A 282 12.69 -11.23 -9.72
CA PRO A 282 13.54 -10.13 -10.20
C PRO A 282 14.97 -10.56 -10.55
N ALA A 283 15.51 -11.56 -9.85
CA ALA A 283 16.85 -12.11 -10.11
C ALA A 283 16.92 -12.94 -11.41
N ALA A 284 15.78 -13.42 -11.91
CA ALA A 284 15.68 -14.24 -13.11
C ALA A 284 15.47 -13.42 -14.40
N TYR A 285 15.13 -12.13 -14.30
CA TYR A 285 14.95 -11.24 -15.45
C TYR A 285 15.56 -9.85 -15.21
N ALA A 286 16.42 -9.43 -16.13
CA ALA A 286 17.12 -8.16 -16.09
C ALA A 286 16.24 -6.99 -16.57
N CYS A 287 15.23 -6.63 -15.78
CA CYS A 287 14.32 -5.54 -16.14
C CYS A 287 15.02 -4.16 -16.20
N PRO A 288 14.80 -3.35 -17.25
CA PRO A 288 15.41 -2.01 -17.39
C PRO A 288 14.65 -0.86 -16.70
N TYR A 289 13.46 -1.11 -16.15
CA TYR A 289 12.61 -0.08 -15.51
C TYR A 289 12.82 -0.04 -13.99
N ASN A 290 11.93 0.65 -13.26
CA ASN A 290 11.97 0.70 -11.80
C ASN A 290 11.76 -0.69 -11.18
N ARG A 291 12.87 -1.37 -10.87
CA ARG A 291 12.89 -2.71 -10.26
C ARG A 291 12.29 -2.73 -8.85
N CYS A 292 12.18 -1.59 -8.18
CA CYS A 292 11.55 -1.42 -6.87
C CYS A 292 10.02 -1.28 -6.92
N GLY A 293 9.43 -1.07 -8.10
CA GLY A 293 8.02 -0.68 -8.24
C GLY A 293 6.99 -1.75 -7.91
N ASN A 294 7.38 -3.02 -7.81
CA ASN A 294 6.50 -4.14 -7.46
C ASN A 294 7.21 -5.21 -6.62
N VAL A 295 8.19 -4.80 -5.81
CA VAL A 295 8.94 -5.70 -4.91
C VAL A 295 9.07 -5.01 -3.55
N ASN A 296 8.92 -5.77 -2.47
CA ASN A 296 9.09 -5.27 -1.11
C ASN A 296 10.55 -5.47 -0.66
N SER A 297 11.50 -4.87 -1.38
CA SER A 297 12.92 -4.94 -1.06
C SER A 297 13.46 -3.57 -0.67
N VAL A 298 14.38 -3.52 0.30
CA VAL A 298 15.05 -2.28 0.70
C VAL A 298 16.07 -1.85 -0.37
N PHE A 299 16.78 -2.82 -0.96
CA PHE A 299 17.68 -2.58 -2.07
C PHE A 299 17.47 -3.59 -3.21
N MET A 300 17.66 -3.14 -4.44
CA MET A 300 17.59 -3.97 -5.64
C MET A 300 18.91 -3.89 -6.39
N THR A 301 19.37 -4.99 -6.97
CA THR A 301 20.57 -4.97 -7.80
C THR A 301 20.40 -3.93 -8.90
N ARG A 302 21.45 -3.16 -9.15
CA ARG A 302 21.47 -2.21 -10.24
C ARG A 302 21.86 -2.91 -11.53
N LEU A 303 21.00 -2.82 -12.55
CA LEU A 303 21.25 -3.36 -13.89
C LEU A 303 22.59 -2.84 -14.43
N GLY A 304 23.38 -3.74 -15.04
CA GLY A 304 24.66 -3.39 -15.69
C GLY A 304 25.81 -3.10 -14.73
N THR A 305 25.70 -3.50 -13.46
CA THR A 305 26.80 -3.38 -12.47
C THR A 305 27.48 -4.69 -12.15
N SER A 306 27.12 -5.79 -12.82
CA SER A 306 27.56 -7.13 -12.44
C SER A 306 27.33 -7.45 -10.95
N CYS A 307 26.22 -6.94 -10.40
CA CYS A 307 25.89 -6.97 -8.97
C CYS A 307 26.83 -6.21 -8.03
N GLU A 308 27.72 -5.35 -8.52
CA GLU A 308 28.59 -4.53 -7.66
C GLU A 308 27.89 -3.28 -7.08
N GLY A 309 26.69 -2.97 -7.60
CA GLY A 309 25.88 -1.85 -7.16
C GLY A 309 24.44 -2.23 -6.93
N TYR A 310 23.79 -1.49 -6.03
CA TYR A 310 22.39 -1.63 -5.72
C TYR A 310 21.71 -0.26 -5.70
N THR A 311 20.41 -0.27 -5.94
CA THR A 311 19.53 0.89 -5.79
C THR A 311 18.78 0.77 -4.48
N VAL A 312 18.79 1.82 -3.67
CA VAL A 312 17.98 1.96 -2.47
C VAL A 312 16.54 2.26 -2.90
N CYS A 313 15.63 1.32 -2.70
CA CYS A 313 14.26 1.43 -3.21
C CYS A 313 13.46 2.58 -2.59
N ALA A 314 13.77 2.95 -1.35
CA ALA A 314 13.13 4.06 -0.66
C ALA A 314 13.50 5.45 -1.23
N SER A 315 14.68 5.60 -1.83
CA SER A 315 15.22 6.90 -2.22
C SER A 315 15.62 7.00 -3.70
N GLY A 316 15.66 5.88 -4.42
CA GLY A 316 16.29 5.79 -5.74
C GLY A 316 17.81 6.01 -5.70
N GLY A 317 18.40 6.14 -4.50
CA GLY A 317 19.82 6.32 -4.30
C GLY A 317 20.61 5.11 -4.77
N ILE A 318 21.84 5.32 -5.19
CA ILE A 318 22.73 4.24 -5.64
C ILE A 318 23.76 3.99 -4.55
N GLY A 319 23.93 2.72 -4.18
CA GLY A 319 24.94 2.25 -3.25
C GLY A 319 25.81 1.16 -3.87
N SER A 320 26.92 0.89 -3.21
CA SER A 320 27.86 -0.18 -3.56
C SER A 320 28.23 -0.97 -2.33
N CYS A 321 28.58 -2.24 -2.53
CA CYS A 321 29.01 -3.10 -1.44
C CYS A 321 30.47 -2.81 -1.02
N PRO A 322 30.87 -3.15 0.23
CA PRO A 322 32.25 -2.99 0.69
C PRO A 322 33.23 -3.85 -0.11
N THR A 323 34.48 -3.40 -0.25
CA THR A 323 35.51 -4.05 -1.10
C THR A 323 35.78 -5.52 -0.74
N LYS A 324 35.59 -5.92 0.52
CA LYS A 324 35.77 -7.31 0.98
C LYS A 324 34.68 -8.25 0.48
N ASN A 325 33.49 -7.72 0.21
CA ASN A 325 32.31 -8.44 -0.25
C ASN A 325 31.64 -7.62 -1.36
N PRO A 326 32.23 -7.50 -2.56
CA PRO A 326 31.85 -6.46 -3.52
C PRO A 326 30.51 -6.72 -4.23
N TYR A 327 29.89 -7.90 -4.09
CA TYR A 327 28.69 -8.26 -4.84
C TYR A 327 27.44 -8.24 -3.96
N TYR A 328 26.45 -7.45 -4.35
CA TYR A 328 25.14 -7.41 -3.73
C TYR A 328 24.28 -8.59 -4.18
N ASP A 329 23.83 -9.37 -3.21
CA ASP A 329 22.87 -10.46 -3.39
C ASP A 329 21.47 -9.95 -3.06
N GLU A 330 20.68 -9.62 -4.08
CA GLU A 330 19.31 -9.10 -3.91
C GLU A 330 18.29 -10.12 -3.43
N VAL A 331 18.64 -11.42 -3.39
CA VAL A 331 17.76 -12.48 -2.86
C VAL A 331 17.90 -12.57 -1.35
N TYR A 332 19.13 -12.42 -0.83
CA TYR A 332 19.42 -12.50 0.61
C TYR A 332 19.63 -11.15 1.28
N ASP A 333 19.60 -10.04 0.52
CA ASP A 333 19.80 -8.66 0.99
C ASP A 333 21.13 -8.46 1.73
N ILE A 334 22.21 -9.02 1.17
CA ILE A 334 23.54 -8.97 1.76
C ILE A 334 24.63 -8.76 0.71
N CYS A 335 25.75 -8.18 1.14
CA CYS A 335 26.97 -8.12 0.34
C CYS A 335 27.78 -9.42 0.52
N THR A 336 28.20 -10.03 -0.58
CA THR A 336 28.90 -11.31 -0.64
C THR A 336 30.24 -11.21 -1.38
N ALA A 337 31.16 -12.15 -1.11
CA ALA A 337 32.47 -12.21 -1.76
C ALA A 337 32.42 -12.89 -3.15
N THR A 338 31.38 -13.68 -3.42
CA THR A 338 31.22 -14.43 -4.68
C THR A 338 30.05 -13.85 -5.45
N ALA A 339 30.26 -13.49 -6.72
CA ALA A 339 29.20 -12.94 -7.55
C ALA A 339 28.00 -13.90 -7.65
N PRO A 340 26.76 -13.43 -7.36
CA PRO A 340 25.58 -14.26 -7.51
C PRO A 340 25.33 -14.61 -8.97
N GLY A 341 24.82 -15.82 -9.23
CA GLY A 341 24.49 -16.33 -10.57
C GLY A 341 23.15 -15.82 -11.12
N PHE A 342 22.75 -14.58 -10.81
CA PHE A 342 21.47 -14.01 -11.24
C PHE A 342 21.56 -13.45 -12.65
N ALA A 343 20.45 -13.48 -13.40
CA ALA A 343 20.38 -12.90 -14.75
C ALA A 343 20.60 -11.38 -14.75
N ILE A 344 20.38 -10.71 -13.61
CA ILE A 344 20.69 -9.28 -13.43
C ILE A 344 22.18 -9.00 -13.16
N CYS A 345 22.95 -10.01 -12.72
CA CYS A 345 24.38 -9.88 -12.43
C CYS A 345 25.27 -10.06 -13.67
N SER A 346 24.68 -10.32 -14.84
CA SER A 346 25.37 -10.42 -16.13
C SER A 346 25.39 -9.11 -16.91
#